data_AF-A0A7J2UYC0-F1
#
_entry.id   AF-A0A7J2UYC0-F1
#
_cell.length_a   1.000
_cell.length_b   1.000
_cell.length_c   1.000
_cell.angle_alpha   90.00
_cell.angle_beta   90.00
_cell.angle_gamma   90.00
#
_symmetry.space_group_name_H-M   'P 1'
#
loop_
_entity.id
_entity.type
_entity.pdbx_description
1 polymer ?
#
loop_
_entity_poly.entity_id
_entity_poly.type
_entity_poly.pdbx_seq_one_letter_code
_entity_poly.pdbx_strand_id
1 'polypeptide(L)' 'SVGEIVEIYLGSARVGRAIIKRIEKKRLSEIDDQDARIDGFRDRTELLKELNRIYGKKILSKNPEVYIIHFELL' A
#
# COMPACT_ATOMS: atom_id res chain seq x y z
N SER A 1 5.16 3.20 13.04
CA SER A 1 6.57 2.78 12.85
C SER A 1 6.67 1.27 12.83
N VAL A 2 7.82 0.71 12.45
CA VAL A 2 8.06 -0.73 12.62
C VAL A 2 7.85 -1.13 14.09
N GLY A 3 7.16 -2.24 14.34
CA GLY A 3 6.76 -2.73 15.65
C GLY A 3 5.45 -2.16 16.18
N GLU A 4 4.88 -1.14 15.53
CA GLU A 4 3.60 -0.56 15.93
C GLU A 4 2.45 -1.51 15.61
N ILE A 5 1.47 -1.58 16.51
CA ILE A 5 0.23 -2.33 16.31
C ILE A 5 -0.84 -1.38 15.79
N VAL A 6 -1.40 -1.69 14.62
CA VAL A 6 -2.47 -0.95 13.97
C VAL A 6 -3.77 -1.75 13.98
N GLU A 7 -4.91 -1.06 13.90
CA GLU A 7 -6.22 -1.68 13.75
C GLU A 7 -6.61 -1.75 12.27
N ILE A 8 -7.21 -2.86 11.86
CA ILE A 8 -7.70 -3.06 10.50
C ILE A 8 -9.22 -2.92 10.49
N TYR A 9 -9.73 -2.14 9.53
CA TYR A 9 -11.14 -1.85 9.36
C TYR A 9 -11.63 -2.25 7.97
N LEU A 10 -12.82 -2.83 7.90
CA LEU A 10 -13.61 -3.00 6.68
C LEU A 10 -14.84 -2.09 6.77
N GLY A 11 -14.79 -0.96 6.07
CA GLY A 11 -15.78 0.11 6.25
C GLY A 11 -15.71 0.64 7.69
N SER A 12 -16.82 0.55 8.43
CA SER A 12 -16.89 0.93 9.84
C SER A 12 -16.61 -0.22 10.82
N ALA A 13 -16.48 -1.46 10.34
CA ALA A 13 -16.27 -2.63 11.20
C ALA A 13 -14.78 -2.88 11.45
N ARG A 14 -14.37 -2.96 12.72
CA ARG A 14 -13.02 -3.37 13.11
C ARG A 14 -12.88 -4.89 12.95
N VAL A 15 -11.94 -5.35 12.14
CA VAL A 15 -11.78 -6.77 11.79
C VAL A 15 -10.56 -7.44 12.41
N GLY A 16 -9.59 -6.66 12.91
CA GLY A 16 -8.41 -7.24 13.54
C GLY A 16 -7.35 -6.22 13.90
N ARG A 17 -6.21 -6.73 14.34
CA ARG A 17 -4.99 -5.95 14.61
C ARG A 17 -3.85 -6.53 13.80
N ALA A 18 -2.89 -5.69 13.43
CA ALA A 18 -1.67 -6.12 12.76
C ALA A 18 -0.45 -5.41 13.32
N ILE A 19 0.70 -6.06 13.27
CA ILE A 19 1.99 -5.47 13.60
C ILE A 19 2.72 -5.05 12.33
N ILE A 20 3.21 -3.82 12.28
CA ILE A 20 4.03 -3.34 11.17
C ILE A 20 5.41 -4.00 11.25
N LYS A 21 5.79 -4.77 10.22
CA LYS A 21 7.07 -5.50 10.14
C LYS A 21 8.15 -4.70 9.42
N ARG A 22 7.77 -3.93 8.39
CA ARG A 22 8.72 -3.19 7.54
C ARG A 22 8.02 -2.00 6.88
N ILE A 23 8.77 -0.90 6.72
CA ILE A 23 8.33 0.27 5.98
C ILE A 23 9.43 0.62 4.98
N GLU A 24 9.07 0.74 3.71
CA GLU A 24 9.98 1.17 2.65
C GLU A 24 9.49 2.45 2.02
N LYS A 25 10.40 3.35 1.65
CA LYS A 25 10.09 4.55 0.90
C LYS A 25 10.54 4.35 -0.54
N LYS A 26 9.62 4.52 -1.49
CA LYS A 26 9.90 4.43 -2.94
C LYS A 26 9.23 5.59 -3.67
N ARG A 27 9.72 5.95 -4.85
CA ARG A 27 8.94 6.72 -5.83
C ARG A 27 7.91 5.80 -6.48
N LEU A 28 6.77 6.35 -6.89
CA LEU A 28 5.73 5.59 -7.60
C LEU A 28 6.26 4.88 -8.86
N SER A 29 7.25 5.48 -9.53
CA SER A 29 7.95 4.90 -10.68
C SER A 29 8.78 3.66 -10.35
N GLU A 30 9.19 3.50 -9.09
CA GLU A 30 10.04 2.39 -8.62
C GLU A 30 9.23 1.19 -8.10
N ILE A 31 7.91 1.32 -8.02
CA ILE A 31 7.01 0.20 -7.70
C ILE A 31 7.05 -0.79 -8.85
N ASP A 32 7.25 -2.07 -8.57
CA ASP A 32 7.29 -3.14 -9.58
C ASP A 32 6.13 -4.15 -9.42
N ASP A 33 6.13 -5.20 -10.26
CA ASP A 33 5.11 -6.25 -10.20
C ASP A 33 5.21 -7.09 -8.92
N GLN A 34 6.38 -7.21 -8.31
CA GLN A 34 6.55 -7.96 -7.07
C GLN A 34 5.91 -7.20 -5.91
N ASP A 35 6.14 -5.89 -5.81
CA ASP A 35 5.48 -5.02 -4.83
C ASP A 35 3.95 -5.14 -4.97
N ALA A 36 3.44 -5.04 -6.20
CA ALA A 36 2.00 -5.13 -6.47
C ALA A 36 1.40 -6.48 -6.05
N ARG A 37 2.11 -7.59 -6.33
CA ARG A 37 1.66 -8.93 -5.92
C ARG A 37 1.65 -9.12 -4.42
N ILE A 38 2.63 -8.56 -3.71
CA ILE A 38 2.64 -8.59 -2.24
C ILE A 38 1.46 -7.80 -1.66
N ASP A 39 1.09 -6.69 -2.31
CA ASP A 39 -0.08 -5.87 -1.94
C ASP A 39 -1.43 -6.50 -2.37
N GLY A 40 -1.40 -7.68 -3.02
CA GLY A 40 -2.59 -8.43 -3.40
C GLY A 40 -3.12 -8.13 -4.80
N PHE A 41 -2.39 -7.38 -5.62
CA PHE A 41 -2.72 -7.12 -7.03
C PHE A 41 -2.07 -8.13 -7.97
N ARG A 42 -2.59 -8.28 -9.19
CA ARG A 42 -2.00 -9.17 -10.20
C ARG A 42 -0.65 -8.66 -10.69
N ASP A 43 -0.57 -7.36 -10.92
CA ASP A 43 0.57 -6.67 -11.52
C ASP A 43 0.56 -5.16 -11.19
N ARG A 44 1.64 -4.47 -11.57
CA ARG A 44 1.82 -3.03 -11.36
C ARG A 44 0.73 -2.20 -12.05
N THR A 45 0.20 -2.66 -13.18
CA THR A 45 -0.82 -1.92 -13.94
C THR A 45 -2.13 -1.87 -13.17
N GLU A 46 -2.54 -3.01 -12.58
CA GLU A 46 -3.74 -3.09 -11.75
C GLU A 46 -3.64 -2.22 -10.50
N LEU A 47 -2.50 -2.27 -9.80
CA LEU A 47 -2.21 -1.41 -8.66
C LEU A 47 -2.32 0.09 -9.04
N LEU A 48 -1.65 0.51 -10.12
CA LEU A 48 -1.69 1.91 -10.57
C LEU A 48 -3.09 2.37 -10.98
N LYS A 49 -3.91 1.47 -11.54
CA LYS A 49 -5.30 1.77 -11.89
C LYS A 49 -6.13 2.07 -10.64
N GLU A 50 -5.99 1.27 -9.59
CA GLU A 50 -6.68 1.51 -8.32
C GLU A 50 -6.17 2.77 -7.60
N LEU A 51 -4.85 2.97 -7.54
CA LEU A 51 -4.28 4.22 -6.99
C LEU A 51 -4.78 5.45 -7.76
N ASN A 52 -4.88 5.38 -9.08
CA ASN A 52 -5.43 6.45 -9.91
C ASN A 52 -6.92 6.71 -9.61
N ARG A 53 -7.70 5.66 -9.34
CA ARG A 53 -9.11 5.79 -8.95
C ARG A 53 -9.27 6.49 -7.60
N ILE A 54 -8.39 6.21 -6.64
CA ILE A 54 -8.45 6.75 -5.27
C ILE A 54 -7.88 8.17 -5.18
N TYR A 55 -6.70 8.40 -5.74
CA TYR A 55 -5.95 9.66 -5.57
C TYR A 55 -5.98 10.59 -6.79
N GLY A 56 -6.37 10.07 -7.96
CA GLY A 56 -6.49 10.84 -9.19
C GLY A 56 -5.18 11.02 -9.98
N LYS A 57 -5.33 11.09 -11.31
CA LYS A 57 -4.21 11.14 -12.28
C LYS A 57 -3.20 12.25 -12.02
N LYS A 58 -3.67 13.43 -11.61
CA LYS A 58 -2.85 14.62 -11.37
C LYS A 58 -1.81 14.41 -10.26
N ILE A 59 -2.13 13.58 -9.26
CA ILE A 59 -1.19 13.24 -8.18
C ILE A 59 -0.18 12.21 -8.69
N LEU A 60 -0.65 11.13 -9.30
CA LEU A 60 0.22 10.05 -9.77
C LEU A 60 1.22 10.54 -10.84
N SER A 61 0.81 11.45 -11.72
CA SER A 61 1.69 12.00 -12.78
C SER A 61 2.89 12.78 -12.25
N LYS A 62 2.89 13.17 -10.97
CA LYS A 62 4.03 13.84 -10.33
C LYS A 62 5.09 12.87 -9.82
N ASN A 63 4.88 11.56 -9.99
CA ASN A 63 5.74 10.51 -9.47
C ASN A 63 6.06 10.70 -7.96
N PRO A 64 5.02 10.71 -7.10
CA PRO A 64 5.19 11.00 -5.68
C PRO A 64 6.04 9.94 -4.99
N GLU A 65 6.62 10.31 -3.84
CA GLU A 65 7.14 9.35 -2.89
C GLU A 65 5.98 8.68 -2.14
N VAL A 66 6.05 7.37 -2.00
CA VAL A 66 5.07 6.52 -1.32
C VAL A 66 5.78 5.64 -0.30
N TYR A 67 5.01 5.18 0.68
CA TYR A 67 5.46 4.20 1.66
C TYR A 67 4.80 2.85 1.37
N ILE A 68 5.61 1.81 1.23
CA ILE A 68 5.13 0.41 1.22
C ILE A 68 5.21 -0.08 2.66
N ILE A 69 4.06 -0.52 3.21
CA ILE A 69 3.94 -0.95 4.60
C ILE A 69 3.67 -2.46 4.59
N HIS A 70 4.62 -3.23 5.09
CA HIS A 70 4.44 -4.66 5.32
C HIS A 70 4.00 -4.88 6.76
N PHE A 71 2.89 -5.60 6.93
CA PHE A 71 2.34 -5.93 8.25
C PHE A 71 1.90 -7.40 8.30
N GLU A 72 1.73 -7.88 9.52
CA GLU A 72 1.31 -9.25 9.81
C GLU A 72 0.13 -9.20 10.79
N LEU A 73 -0.93 -9.97 10.52
CA LEU A 73 -2.07 -10.08 11.42
C LEU A 73 -1.63 -10.69 12.76
N LEU A 74 -2.19 -10.17 13.85
CA LEU A 74 -2.01 -10.70 15.21
C LEU A 74 -3.02 -11.80 15.53
#